data_AF-A0A2N0QIH2-F1
#
_entry.id   AF-A0A2N0QIH2-F1
#
_cell.length_a   1.000
_cell.length_b   1.000
_cell.length_c   1.000
_cell.angle_alpha   90.00
_cell.angle_beta   90.00
_cell.angle_gamma   90.00
#
_symmetry.space_group_name_H-M   'P 1'
#
loop_
_entity.id
_entity.type
_entity.pdbx_description
1 polymer ?
#
loop_
_entity_poly.entity_id
_entity_poly.type
_entity_poly.pdbx_seq_one_letter_code
_entity_poly.pdbx_strand_id
1 'polypeptide(L)' 'AKQYKDEKITLKIKTKLQEYPAYSTYVLEELKWLIANDEGLDIQLKDAKTEEERISIQKEIDELFENVLYS' A
#
# COMPACT_ATOMS: atom_id res chain seq x y z
N ALA A 1 -18.78 43.15 -30.59
CA ALA A 1 -17.88 41.98 -30.45
C ALA A 1 -17.10 41.95 -29.11
N LYS A 2 -17.60 42.52 -28.00
CA LYS A 2 -16.88 42.56 -26.71
C LYS A 2 -17.45 41.63 -25.61
N GLN A 3 -18.68 41.15 -25.75
CA GLN A 3 -19.39 40.49 -24.63
C GLN A 3 -18.94 39.06 -24.29
N TYR A 4 -18.11 38.42 -25.13
CA TYR A 4 -17.67 37.04 -24.90
C TYR A 4 -16.28 36.93 -24.25
N LYS A 5 -15.61 38.06 -23.98
CA LYS A 5 -14.25 38.06 -23.38
C LYS A 5 -14.25 38.12 -21.85
N ASP A 6 -15.37 38.49 -21.24
CA ASP A 6 -15.48 38.68 -19.78
C ASP A 6 -16.04 37.44 -19.04
N GLU A 7 -16.31 36.34 -19.76
CA GLU A 7 -16.76 35.10 -19.12
C GLU A 7 -15.59 34.39 -18.40
N LYS A 8 -15.79 34.10 -17.12
CA LYS A 8 -14.82 33.41 -16.28
C LYS A 8 -14.74 31.94 -16.68
N ILE A 9 -13.69 31.58 -17.40
CA ILE A 9 -13.41 30.19 -17.79
C ILE A 9 -13.25 29.34 -16.53
N THR A 10 -14.22 28.46 -16.28
CA THR A 10 -14.21 27.56 -15.12
C THR A 10 -13.90 26.14 -15.60
N LEU A 11 -12.63 25.75 -15.48
CA LEU A 11 -12.15 24.42 -15.84
C LEU A 11 -12.48 23.43 -14.72
N LYS A 12 -13.42 22.51 -14.97
CA LYS A 12 -13.66 21.35 -14.10
C LYS A 12 -12.73 20.22 -14.53
N ILE A 13 -11.50 20.23 -14.02
CA ILE A 13 -10.53 19.18 -14.30
C ILE A 13 -10.99 17.90 -13.60
N LYS A 14 -11.19 16.83 -14.37
CA LYS A 14 -11.51 15.50 -13.83
C LYS A 14 -10.24 14.90 -13.24
N THR A 15 -10.19 14.77 -11.92
CA THR A 15 -9.09 14.09 -11.23
C THR A 15 -9.11 12.61 -11.59
N LYS A 16 -7.99 12.07 -12.06
CA LYS A 16 -7.86 10.64 -12.34
C LYS A 16 -7.73 9.91 -11.00
N LEU A 17 -8.78 9.20 -10.57
CA LEU A 17 -8.71 8.34 -9.40
C LEU A 17 -8.02 7.03 -9.82
N GLN A 18 -6.78 6.83 -9.38
CA GLN A 18 -6.08 5.55 -9.52
C GLN A 18 -6.55 4.65 -8.37
N GLU A 19 -7.65 3.94 -8.58
CA GLU A 19 -8.16 2.96 -7.60
C GLU A 19 -7.27 1.72 -7.51
N TYR A 20 -6.51 1.43 -8.57
CA TYR A 20 -5.64 0.26 -8.66
C TYR A 20 -4.22 0.73 -8.91
N PRO A 21 -3.33 0.68 -7.91
CA PRO A 21 -1.90 0.81 -8.15
C PRO A 21 -1.44 -0.28 -9.14
N ALA A 22 -0.32 -0.04 -9.83
CA ALA A 22 0.16 -0.94 -10.89
C ALA A 22 0.22 -2.41 -10.41
N TYR A 23 0.02 -3.39 -11.30
CA TYR A 23 0.03 -4.83 -10.94
C TYR A 23 1.21 -5.26 -10.04
N SER A 24 2.35 -4.57 -10.15
CA SER A 24 3.50 -4.74 -9.28
C SER A 24 3.19 -4.61 -7.78
N THR A 25 2.27 -3.74 -7.37
CA THR A 25 1.94 -3.57 -5.95
C THR A 25 1.22 -4.78 -5.39
N TYR A 26 0.35 -5.41 -6.17
CA TYR A 26 -0.35 -6.62 -5.76
C TYR A 26 0.63 -7.77 -5.55
N VAL A 27 1.56 -7.95 -6.48
CA VAL A 27 2.60 -9.01 -6.38
C VAL A 27 3.49 -8.81 -5.15
N LEU A 28 3.83 -7.56 -4.81
CA LEU A 28 4.62 -7.26 -3.61
C LEU A 28 3.84 -7.56 -2.32
N GLU A 29 2.54 -7.25 -2.29
CA GLU A 29 1.67 -7.62 -1.16
C GLU A 29 1.54 -9.14 -1.02
N GLU A 30 1.39 -9.87 -2.13
CA GLU A 30 1.36 -11.34 -2.13
C GLU A 30 2.68 -11.93 -1.63
N LEU A 31 3.81 -11.38 -2.07
CA LEU A 31 5.14 -11.81 -1.60
C LEU A 31 5.29 -11.60 -0.10
N LYS A 32 4.89 -10.43 0.40
CA LYS A 32 4.92 -10.11 1.84
C LYS A 32 4.04 -11.07 2.64
N TRP A 33 2.86 -11.41 2.12
CA TRP A 33 1.97 -12.39 2.74
C TRP A 33 2.57 -13.81 2.74
N LEU A 34 3.22 -14.20 1.64
CA LEU A 34 3.86 -15.50 1.52
C LEU A 34 5.01 -15.66 2.53
N ILE A 35 5.86 -14.64 2.67
CA ILE A 35 6.96 -14.61 3.66
C ILE A 35 6.40 -14.73 5.08
N ALA A 36 5.34 -13.97 5.40
CA ALA A 36 4.70 -14.05 6.70
C ALA A 36 4.09 -15.43 7.00
N ASN A 37 3.61 -16.13 5.97
CA ASN A 37 3.03 -17.46 6.12
C ASN A 37 4.10 -18.56 6.26
N ASP A 38 5.19 -18.47 5.48
CA ASP A 38 6.30 -19.43 5.52
C ASP A 38 6.96 -19.46 6.91
N GLU A 39 7.17 -18.29 7.51
CA GLU A 39 7.77 -18.13 8.85
C GLU A 39 6.74 -18.28 10.00
N GLY A 40 5.45 -18.47 9.68
CA GLY A 40 4.37 -18.59 10.67
C GLY A 40 4.06 -17.30 11.43
N LEU A 41 4.57 -16.16 10.99
CA LEU A 41 4.29 -14.83 11.55
C LEU A 41 2.82 -14.44 11.38
N ASP A 42 2.12 -14.98 10.37
CA ASP A 42 0.68 -14.76 10.21
C ASP A 42 -0.15 -15.33 11.37
N ILE A 43 0.32 -16.42 11.98
CA ILE A 43 -0.30 -17.03 13.17
C ILE A 43 0.01 -16.17 14.39
N GLN A 44 1.27 -15.76 14.55
CA GLN A 44 1.68 -14.88 15.64
C GLN A 44 0.91 -13.56 15.62
N LEU A 45 0.67 -12.99 14.44
CA LEU A 45 -0.08 -11.75 14.27
C LEU A 45 -1.57 -11.91 14.61
N LYS A 46 -2.15 -13.10 14.40
CA LYS A 46 -3.52 -13.44 14.82
C LYS A 46 -3.61 -13.59 16.33
N ASP A 47 -2.61 -14.23 16.94
CA ASP A 47 -2.57 -14.54 18.37
C ASP A 47 -2.08 -13.38 19.26
N ALA A 48 -1.47 -12.35 18.66
CA ALA A 48 -0.99 -11.16 19.35
C ALA A 48 -2.12 -10.45 20.11
N LYS A 49 -1.89 -10.19 21.40
CA LYS A 49 -2.90 -9.62 22.30
C LYS A 49 -2.70 -8.13 22.51
N THR A 50 -1.47 -7.66 22.36
CA THR A 50 -1.12 -6.25 22.52
C THR A 50 -0.76 -5.62 21.18
N GLU A 51 -0.87 -4.29 21.14
CA GLU A 51 -0.50 -3.53 19.95
C GLU A 51 1.03 -3.55 19.74
N GLU A 52 1.78 -3.57 20.83
CA GLU A 52 3.24 -3.65 20.80
C GLU A 52 3.74 -4.96 20.19
N GLU A 53 3.07 -6.09 20.48
CA GLU A 53 3.36 -7.39 19.86
C GLU A 53 3.09 -7.35 18.36
N ARG A 54 1.94 -6.79 17.94
CA ARG A 54 1.58 -6.63 16.52
C ARG A 54 2.61 -5.79 15.76
N ILE A 55 3.06 -4.69 16.35
CA ILE A 55 4.08 -3.81 15.76
C ILE A 55 5.41 -4.55 15.61
N SER A 56 5.82 -5.33 16.63
CA SER A 56 7.06 -6.10 16.59
C SER A 56 7.04 -7.15 15.48
N ILE A 57 5.95 -7.92 15.38
CA ILE A 57 5.77 -8.95 14.35
C ILE A 57 5.71 -8.31 12.96
N GLN A 58 5.02 -7.17 12.82
CA GLN A 58 4.96 -6.46 11.54
C GLN A 58 6.34 -5.98 11.09
N LYS A 59 7.16 -5.51 12.03
CA LYS A 59 8.54 -5.10 11.76
C LYS A 59 9.41 -6.27 11.31
N GLU A 60 9.24 -7.44 11.90
CA GLU A 60 9.95 -8.66 11.49
C GLU A 60 9.57 -9.09 10.06
N ILE A 61 8.28 -9.06 9.72
CA ILE A 61 7.80 -9.30 8.35
C ILE A 61 8.45 -8.29 7.38
N ASP A 62 8.53 -7.01 7.76
CA ASP A 62 9.14 -5.97 6.94
C ASP A 62 10.65 -6.20 6.75
N GLU A 63 11.38 -6.54 7.80
CA GLU A 63 12.82 -6.84 7.72
C GLU A 63 13.10 -8.04 6.81
N LEU A 64 12.30 -9.11 6.89
CA LEU A 64 12.40 -10.26 6.00
C LEU A 64 12.07 -9.91 4.55
N PHE A 65 11.01 -9.12 4.34
CA PHE A 65 10.65 -8.65 3.01
C PHE A 65 11.76 -7.83 2.35
N GLU A 66 12.37 -6.88 3.07
CA GLU A 66 13.49 -6.09 2.57
C GLU A 66 14.73 -6.96 2.30
N ASN A 67 15.00 -7.96 3.16
CA ASN A 67 16.07 -8.92 2.92
C ASN A 67 15.87 -9.69 1.61
N VAL A 68 14.65 -10.15 1.32
CA VAL A 68 14.33 -10.88 0.08
C VAL A 68 14.42 -9.98 -1.16
N LEU A 69 14.09 -8.69 -1.04
CA LEU A 69 14.18 -7.75 -2.16
C LEU A 69 15.61 -7.32 -2.50
N TYR A 70 16.49 -7.24 -1.50
CA TYR A 70 17.86 -6.74 -1.67
C TYR A 70 18.97 -7.81 -1.50
N SER A 71 18.62 -9.09 -1.33
CA SER A 71 19.56 -10.23 -1.38
C SER A 71 20.09 -10.48 -2.79
#